data_AF-A0A944K971-F1
#
_entry.id   AF-A0A944K971-F1
#
_cell.length_a   1.000
_cell.length_b   1.000
_cell.length_c   1.000
_cell.angle_alpha   90.00
_cell.angle_beta   90.00
_cell.angle_gamma   90.00
#
_symmetry.space_group_name_H-M   'P 1'
#
loop_
_entity.id
_entity.type
_entity.pdbx_description
1 polymer ?
#
loop_
_entity_poly.entity_id
_entity_poly.type
_entity_poly.pdbx_seq_one_letter_code
_entity_poly.pdbx_strand_id
1 'polypeptide(L)'
;MSRARFAFAAHPDAIADLRELPADIRDLALLELQNLVHGSDDCLPLTGRLAGFHKVYVDPAVSYRMVIQFRPAPPTSTHKREIYLVAAGAREDYAVYRTAQLRTNRTGLNRLADTDPAAEARVQAARSRSPHAVDQTASLAASAPAAVSPTAPAASRKAPQR
;
A
#
# COMPACT_ATOMS: atom_id res chain seq x y z
N MET A 1 24.65 5.98 22.38
CA MET A 1 23.38 5.55 21.76
C MET A 1 22.59 4.78 22.80
N SER A 2 21.32 5.15 23.02
CA SER A 2 20.43 4.44 23.95
C SER A 2 20.12 3.03 23.43
N ARG A 3 19.62 2.15 24.30
CA ARG A 3 19.20 0.81 23.88
C ARG A 3 17.96 0.93 22.98
N ALA A 4 17.93 0.17 21.88
CA ALA A 4 16.76 0.08 21.01
C ALA A 4 15.49 -0.26 21.81
N ARG A 5 14.42 0.52 21.61
CA ARG A 5 13.13 0.34 22.29
C ARG A 5 12.25 -0.65 21.55
N PHE A 6 12.36 -0.70 20.24
CA PHE A 6 11.60 -1.58 19.35
C PHE A 6 12.52 -2.54 18.60
N ALA A 7 12.01 -3.72 18.26
CA ALA A 7 12.61 -4.51 17.18
C ALA A 7 12.26 -3.89 15.82
N PHE A 8 12.99 -4.27 14.77
CA PHE A 8 12.74 -3.85 13.40
C PHE A 8 12.43 -5.04 12.51
N ALA A 9 11.36 -4.93 11.74
CA ALA A 9 10.99 -5.86 10.69
C ALA A 9 10.50 -5.07 9.47
N ALA A 10 10.51 -5.69 8.29
CA ALA A 10 10.08 -5.04 7.06
C ALA A 10 9.37 -6.03 6.16
N HIS A 11 8.44 -5.50 5.36
CA HIS A 11 7.93 -6.21 4.20
C HIS A 11 9.09 -6.44 3.22
N PRO A 12 9.23 -7.63 2.60
CA PRO A 12 10.34 -7.91 1.67
C PRO A 12 10.43 -6.86 0.55
N ASP A 13 9.30 -6.53 -0.07
CA ASP A 13 9.26 -5.49 -1.11
C ASP A 13 9.57 -4.08 -0.58
N ALA A 14 9.42 -3.80 0.73
CA ALA A 14 9.79 -2.51 1.28
C ALA A 14 11.32 -2.33 1.40
N ILE A 15 12.06 -3.45 1.49
CA ILE A 15 13.52 -3.40 1.37
C ILE A 15 13.94 -3.05 -0.06
N ALA A 16 13.18 -3.52 -1.06
CA ALA A 16 13.39 -3.10 -2.45
C ALA A 16 13.11 -1.60 -2.63
N ASP A 17 12.00 -1.10 -2.07
CA ASP A 17 11.67 0.34 -2.09
C ASP A 17 12.84 1.19 -1.57
N LEU A 18 13.39 0.83 -0.39
CA LEU A 18 14.53 1.55 0.19
C LEU A 18 15.74 1.58 -0.74
N ARG A 19 15.98 0.51 -1.50
CA ARG A 19 17.11 0.42 -2.43
C ARG A 19 16.89 1.26 -3.69
N GLU A 20 15.64 1.42 -4.11
CA GLU A 20 15.24 2.21 -5.29
C GLU A 20 15.16 3.72 -5.01
N LEU A 21 15.15 4.13 -3.75
CA LEU A 21 15.24 5.55 -3.38
C LEU A 21 16.55 6.19 -3.88
N PRO A 22 16.53 7.51 -4.20
CA PRO A 22 17.76 8.28 -4.36
C PRO A 22 18.68 8.12 -3.15
N ALA A 23 19.99 8.11 -3.37
CA ALA A 23 20.96 7.73 -2.34
C ALA A 23 20.87 8.61 -1.08
N ASP A 24 20.75 9.92 -1.26
CA ASP A 24 20.57 10.90 -0.19
C ASP A 24 19.27 10.66 0.60
N ILE A 25 18.17 10.39 -0.11
CA ILE A 25 16.87 10.08 0.49
C ILE A 25 16.90 8.74 1.23
N ARG A 26 17.61 7.74 0.71
CA ARG A 26 17.79 6.44 1.37
C ARG A 26 18.55 6.60 2.68
N ASP A 27 19.61 7.40 2.69
CA ASP A 27 20.41 7.63 3.89
C ASP A 27 19.58 8.35 4.98
N LEU A 28 18.76 9.33 4.58
CA LEU A 28 17.77 9.95 5.47
C LEU A 28 16.74 8.94 5.97
N ALA A 29 16.21 8.08 5.11
CA ALA A 29 15.23 7.06 5.50
C ALA A 29 15.82 6.09 6.54
N LEU A 30 17.06 5.65 6.35
CA LEU A 30 17.76 4.77 7.29
C LEU A 30 18.02 5.46 8.64
N LEU A 31 18.36 6.76 8.62
CA LEU A 31 18.50 7.56 9.83
C LEU A 31 17.17 7.67 10.58
N GLU A 32 16.07 7.94 9.88
CA GLU A 32 14.74 8.00 10.49
C GLU A 32 14.30 6.64 11.07
N LEU A 33 14.58 5.54 10.37
CA LEU A 33 14.33 4.19 10.90
C LEU A 33 15.13 3.92 12.16
N GLN A 34 16.39 4.35 12.20
CA GLN A 34 17.21 4.25 13.40
C GLN A 34 16.58 5.06 14.56
N ASN A 35 16.17 6.30 14.33
CA ASN A 35 15.54 7.14 15.34
C ASN A 35 14.26 6.51 15.89
N LEU A 36 13.40 6.00 15.00
CA LEU A 36 12.16 5.32 15.36
C LEU A 36 12.42 4.07 16.21
N VAL A 37 13.41 3.25 15.87
CA VAL A 37 13.78 2.05 16.65
C VAL A 37 14.24 2.40 18.08
N HIS A 38 14.85 3.57 18.26
CA HIS A 38 15.23 4.10 19.57
C HIS A 38 14.07 4.84 20.27
N GLY A 39 12.91 4.89 19.63
CA GLY A 39 11.65 5.42 20.11
C GLY A 39 11.52 6.92 20.03
N SER A 40 12.02 7.51 18.94
CA SER A 40 11.46 8.77 18.45
C SER A 40 9.99 8.59 18.08
N ASP A 41 9.20 9.65 18.31
CA ASP A 41 7.79 9.74 17.96
C ASP A 41 7.56 10.58 16.68
N ASP A 42 8.60 10.72 15.83
CA ASP A 42 8.56 11.44 14.54
C ASP A 42 7.75 10.70 13.46
N CYS A 43 6.52 10.33 13.81
CA CYS A 43 5.57 9.67 12.93
C CYS A 43 4.16 10.16 13.21
N LEU A 44 3.31 10.16 12.18
CA LEU A 44 1.93 10.62 12.29
C LEU A 44 0.98 9.49 11.94
N PRO A 45 -0.10 9.27 12.72
CA PRO A 45 -1.06 8.22 12.43
C PRO A 45 -1.76 8.47 11.09
N LEU A 46 -1.99 7.38 10.35
CA LEU A 46 -2.81 7.36 9.15
C LEU A 46 -4.26 7.00 9.49
N THR A 47 -5.18 7.45 8.64
CA THR A 47 -6.62 7.25 8.79
C THR A 47 -7.20 6.47 7.59
N GLY A 48 -8.47 6.07 7.69
CA GLY A 48 -9.17 5.37 6.61
C GLY A 48 -8.62 3.96 6.38
N ARG A 49 -8.30 3.63 5.11
CA ARG A 49 -7.83 2.28 4.70
C ARG A 49 -6.47 1.89 5.26
N LEU A 50 -5.72 2.85 5.81
CA LEU A 50 -4.44 2.63 6.49
C LEU A 50 -4.53 3.01 7.98
N ALA A 51 -5.72 2.94 8.57
CA ALA A 51 -5.87 3.10 10.03
C ALA A 51 -4.99 2.07 10.76
N GLY A 52 -4.28 2.52 11.80
CA GLY A 52 -3.31 1.70 12.54
C GLY A 52 -1.88 1.72 11.97
N PHE A 53 -1.68 2.32 10.80
CA PHE A 53 -0.36 2.61 10.24
C PHE A 53 0.03 4.06 10.52
N HIS A 54 1.32 4.36 10.39
CA HIS A 54 1.87 5.69 10.59
C HIS A 54 2.67 6.10 9.37
N LYS A 55 2.64 7.38 9.03
CA LYS A 55 3.51 8.00 8.02
C LYS A 55 4.71 8.64 8.71
N VAL A 56 5.86 8.54 8.06
CA VAL A 56 7.10 9.19 8.45
C VAL A 56 7.53 10.04 7.27
N TYR A 57 7.91 11.30 7.53
CA TYR A 57 8.53 12.15 6.50
C TYR A 57 10.01 11.85 6.44
N VAL A 58 10.53 11.60 5.24
CA VAL A 58 11.95 11.21 5.07
C VAL A 58 12.81 12.44 4.83
N ASP A 59 12.30 13.38 4.05
CA ASP A 59 13.02 14.57 3.62
C ASP A 59 12.32 15.86 4.10
N PRO A 60 13.08 16.97 4.27
CA PRO A 60 12.51 18.27 4.62
C PRO A 60 11.51 18.81 3.59
N ALA A 61 11.68 18.46 2.31
CA ALA A 61 10.77 18.86 1.23
C ALA A 61 9.48 18.01 1.21
N VAL A 62 9.36 17.01 2.08
CA VAL A 62 8.17 16.18 2.27
C VAL A 62 7.75 15.43 0.99
N SER A 63 8.71 15.20 0.10
CA SER A 63 8.56 14.54 -1.19
C SER A 63 8.59 13.02 -1.07
N TYR A 64 9.21 12.49 -0.01
CA TYR A 64 9.36 11.07 0.26
C TYR A 64 8.81 10.71 1.64
N ARG A 65 8.25 9.50 1.74
CA ARG A 65 7.65 9.00 2.97
C ARG A 65 7.92 7.53 3.16
N MET A 66 7.85 7.12 4.42
CA MET A 66 7.69 5.73 4.82
C MET A 66 6.32 5.51 5.44
N VAL A 67 5.78 4.31 5.26
CA VAL A 67 4.60 3.81 5.96
C VAL A 67 5.03 2.67 6.87
N ILE A 68 4.78 2.82 8.16
CA ILE A 68 5.16 1.85 9.19
C ILE A 68 3.94 1.39 10.00
N GLN A 69 4.09 0.28 10.70
CA GLN A 69 3.15 -0.20 11.70
C GLN A 69 3.89 -0.52 12.99
N PHE A 70 3.36 -0.11 14.12
CA PHE A 70 3.82 -0.63 15.41
C PHE A 70 2.99 -1.85 15.77
N ARG A 71 3.63 -3.01 15.94
CA ARG A 71 2.95 -4.26 16.29
C ARG A 71 3.66 -5.00 17.44
N PRO A 72 3.00 -5.94 18.12
CA PRO A 72 3.68 -6.84 19.06
C PRO A 72 4.82 -7.56 18.34
N ALA A 73 5.97 -7.65 18.99
CA ALA A 73 7.07 -8.42 18.41
C ALA A 73 6.77 -9.92 18.53
N PRO A 74 7.34 -10.77 17.65
CA PRO A 74 7.26 -12.21 17.78
C PRO A 74 7.76 -12.69 19.15
N PRO A 75 7.26 -13.83 19.68
CA PRO A 75 7.68 -14.36 20.98
C PRO A 75 9.18 -14.65 21.09
N THR A 76 9.88 -14.80 19.96
CA THR A 76 11.32 -15.02 19.87
C THR A 76 12.13 -13.72 19.99
N SER A 77 11.48 -12.56 19.96
CA SER A 77 12.13 -11.26 20.05
C SER A 77 12.46 -10.88 21.48
N THR A 78 13.57 -10.17 21.67
CA THR A 78 13.96 -9.56 22.96
C THR A 78 13.19 -8.27 23.25
N HIS A 79 12.47 -7.73 22.27
CA HIS A 79 11.66 -6.53 22.39
C HIS A 79 10.17 -6.88 22.54
N LYS A 80 9.40 -6.05 23.26
CA LYS A 80 7.95 -6.27 23.40
C LYS A 80 7.16 -5.87 22.14
N ARG A 81 7.67 -4.89 21.40
CA ARG A 81 7.04 -4.31 20.22
C ARG A 81 8.08 -4.16 19.12
N GLU A 82 7.60 -4.15 17.90
CA GLU A 82 8.41 -3.92 16.72
C GLU A 82 7.80 -2.88 15.80
N ILE A 83 8.68 -2.21 15.08
CA ILE A 83 8.35 -1.36 13.94
C ILE A 83 8.41 -2.23 12.70
N TYR A 84 7.31 -2.29 11.97
CA TYR A 84 7.20 -2.99 10.70
C TYR A 84 7.12 -2.00 9.55
N LEU A 85 8.17 -1.92 8.72
CA LEU A 85 8.17 -1.11 7.52
C LEU A 85 7.33 -1.77 6.42
N VAL A 86 6.34 -1.04 5.90
CA VAL A 86 5.38 -1.54 4.90
C VAL A 86 5.74 -1.07 3.50
N ALA A 87 6.12 0.21 3.36
CA ALA A 87 6.50 0.81 2.09
C ALA A 87 7.36 2.06 2.33
N ALA A 88 8.23 2.35 1.38
CA ALA A 88 8.97 3.61 1.29
C ALA A 88 8.84 4.15 -0.14
N GLY A 89 8.88 5.46 -0.33
CA GLY A 89 8.82 6.01 -1.69
C GLY A 89 8.31 7.44 -1.75
N ALA A 90 8.18 7.94 -2.97
CA ALA A 90 7.67 9.27 -3.24
C ALA A 90 6.20 9.43 -2.79
N ARG A 91 5.87 10.64 -2.34
CA ARG A 91 4.49 11.10 -2.14
C ARG A 91 3.74 11.15 -3.46
N GLU A 92 4.43 11.46 -4.56
CA GLU A 92 3.83 11.79 -5.85
C GLU A 92 2.72 10.80 -6.21
N ASP A 93 1.58 11.34 -6.67
CA ASP A 93 0.36 10.60 -6.96
C ASP A 93 -0.13 9.68 -5.84
N TYR A 94 0.26 9.90 -4.58
CA TYR A 94 0.01 9.01 -3.46
C TYR A 94 0.60 7.60 -3.65
N ALA A 95 1.65 7.45 -4.47
CA ALA A 95 2.25 6.17 -4.83
C ALA A 95 2.59 5.31 -3.61
N VAL A 96 3.33 5.87 -2.65
CA VAL A 96 3.71 5.17 -1.41
C VAL A 96 2.50 4.64 -0.62
N TYR A 97 1.40 5.37 -0.57
CA TYR A 97 0.20 4.95 0.16
C TYR A 97 -0.58 3.88 -0.60
N ARG A 98 -0.65 3.96 -1.93
CA ARG A 98 -1.25 2.91 -2.76
C ARG A 98 -0.48 1.60 -2.62
N THR A 99 0.84 1.66 -2.68
CA THR A 99 1.72 0.51 -2.46
C THR A 99 1.51 -0.09 -1.07
N ALA A 100 1.46 0.75 -0.03
CA ALA A 100 1.16 0.28 1.32
C ALA A 100 -0.21 -0.42 1.40
N GLN A 101 -1.27 0.17 0.85
CA GLN A 101 -2.60 -0.45 0.84
C GLN A 101 -2.62 -1.80 0.11
N LEU A 102 -1.95 -1.90 -1.04
CA LEU A 102 -1.87 -3.15 -1.80
C LEU A 102 -1.21 -4.26 -0.97
N ARG A 103 -0.08 -3.94 -0.32
CA ARG A 103 0.66 -4.89 0.51
C ARG A 103 -0.12 -5.28 1.76
N THR A 104 -0.75 -4.33 2.45
CA THR A 104 -1.49 -4.63 3.68
C THR A 104 -2.76 -5.42 3.41
N ASN A 105 -3.43 -5.21 2.27
CA ASN A 105 -4.55 -6.03 1.83
C ASN A 105 -4.13 -7.46 1.49
N ARG A 106 -2.97 -7.65 0.84
CA ARG A 106 -2.46 -8.97 0.47
C ARG A 106 -2.01 -9.79 1.68
N THR A 107 -1.33 -9.14 2.62
CA THR A 107 -0.73 -9.79 3.79
C THR A 107 -1.68 -9.83 4.99
N GLY A 108 -2.88 -9.25 4.87
CA GLY A 108 -3.85 -9.17 5.95
C GLY A 108 -3.42 -8.26 7.11
N LEU A 109 -2.43 -7.39 6.91
CA LEU A 109 -1.92 -6.48 7.95
C LEU A 109 -2.94 -5.40 8.36
N ASN A 110 -3.96 -5.18 7.53
CA ASN A 110 -5.11 -4.34 7.85
C ASN A 110 -6.13 -5.03 8.76
N ARG A 111 -5.99 -6.33 9.04
CA ARG A 111 -6.87 -7.04 9.97
C ARG A 111 -6.51 -6.60 11.38
N LEU A 112 -7.38 -5.80 11.99
CA LEU A 112 -7.32 -5.48 13.42
C LEU A 112 -7.20 -6.80 14.19
N ALA A 113 -6.24 -6.87 15.12
CA ALA A 113 -6.00 -8.04 15.96
C ALA A 113 -7.24 -8.48 16.78
N ASP A 114 -8.25 -7.62 16.88
CA ASP A 114 -9.56 -7.89 17.51
C ASP A 114 -10.60 -8.54 16.58
N THR A 115 -10.25 -8.87 15.33
CA THR A 115 -11.18 -9.63 14.48
C THR A 115 -11.14 -11.08 14.91
N ASP A 116 -12.12 -11.50 15.72
CA ASP A 116 -12.27 -12.88 16.18
C ASP A 116 -12.16 -13.83 14.97
N PRO A 117 -11.14 -14.69 14.89
CA PRO A 117 -10.95 -15.60 13.76
C PRO A 117 -12.16 -16.51 13.54
N ALA A 118 -12.95 -16.77 14.59
CA ALA A 118 -14.20 -17.51 14.48
C ALA A 118 -15.31 -16.69 13.80
N ALA A 119 -15.34 -15.37 13.95
CA ALA A 119 -16.28 -14.50 13.23
C ALA A 119 -15.99 -14.48 11.74
N GLU A 120 -14.72 -14.54 11.36
CA GLU A 120 -14.33 -14.53 9.94
C GLU A 120 -14.48 -15.89 9.28
N ALA A 121 -14.23 -16.98 10.01
CA ALA A 121 -14.59 -18.32 9.57
C ALA A 121 -16.10 -18.43 9.32
N ARG A 122 -16.93 -17.82 10.17
CA ARG A 122 -18.39 -17.72 9.98
C ARG A 122 -18.77 -16.92 8.75
N VAL A 123 -18.13 -15.77 8.51
CA VAL A 123 -18.37 -14.95 7.29
C VAL A 123 -17.94 -15.69 6.02
N GLN A 124 -16.80 -16.37 6.04
CA GLN A 124 -16.35 -17.19 4.91
C GLN A 124 -17.27 -18.38 4.65
N ALA A 125 -17.73 -19.06 5.70
CA ALA A 125 -18.71 -20.13 5.59
C ALA A 125 -20.06 -19.64 5.05
N ALA A 126 -20.50 -18.43 5.42
CA ALA A 126 -21.71 -17.82 4.87
C ALA A 126 -21.55 -17.47 3.38
N ARG A 127 -20.38 -16.95 2.97
CA ARG A 127 -20.08 -16.62 1.57
C ARG A 127 -19.98 -17.87 0.68
N SER A 128 -19.33 -18.94 1.15
CA SER A 128 -19.23 -20.19 0.40
C SER A 128 -20.56 -20.93 0.26
N ARG A 129 -21.50 -20.70 1.19
CA ARG A 129 -22.87 -21.22 1.14
C ARG A 129 -23.83 -20.32 0.36
N SER A 130 -23.39 -19.16 -0.13
CA SER A 130 -24.23 -18.27 -0.91
C SER A 130 -24.33 -18.74 -2.36
N PRO A 131 -25.53 -19.11 -2.86
CA PRO A 131 -25.73 -19.51 -4.25
C PRO A 131 -25.48 -18.36 -5.26
N HIS A 132 -25.35 -17.10 -4.80
CA HIS A 132 -25.06 -15.94 -5.65
C HIS A 132 -23.56 -15.70 -5.91
N ALA A 133 -22.64 -16.46 -5.29
CA ALA A 133 -21.20 -16.25 -5.49
C ALA A 133 -20.67 -16.82 -6.82
N VAL A 134 -21.41 -17.73 -7.46
CA VAL A 134 -21.00 -18.36 -8.73
C VAL A 134 -21.32 -17.48 -9.94
N ASP A 135 -22.23 -16.49 -9.81
CA ASP A 135 -22.74 -15.72 -10.95
C ASP A 135 -21.91 -14.47 -11.31
N GLN A 136 -21.02 -14.00 -10.43
CA GLN A 136 -20.23 -12.78 -10.70
C GLN A 136 -18.97 -13.03 -11.54
N THR A 137 -18.47 -14.27 -11.64
CA THR A 137 -17.32 -14.60 -12.51
C THR A 137 -17.71 -14.99 -13.93
N ALA A 138 -19.01 -15.14 -14.24
CA ALA A 138 -19.48 -15.51 -15.58
C ALA A 138 -20.10 -14.34 -16.39
N SER A 139 -20.38 -13.18 -15.78
CA SER A 139 -21.12 -12.09 -16.44
C SER A 139 -20.24 -11.00 -17.09
N LEU A 140 -18.94 -11.21 -17.28
CA LEU A 140 -18.06 -10.29 -18.05
C LEU A 140 -17.63 -10.82 -19.42
N ALA A 141 -18.25 -11.90 -19.91
CA ALA A 141 -17.93 -12.49 -21.23
C ALA A 141 -19.18 -12.66 -22.11
N ALA A 142 -19.89 -11.57 -22.39
CA ALA A 142 -20.82 -11.40 -23.52
C ALA A 142 -21.20 -9.90 -23.54
N SER A 143 -21.02 -9.08 -24.56
CA SER A 143 -20.93 -9.32 -26.00
C SER A 143 -20.14 -8.18 -26.63
N ALA A 144 -19.21 -8.50 -27.53
CA ALA A 144 -18.70 -7.52 -28.48
C ALA A 144 -19.74 -7.37 -29.62
N PRO A 145 -20.23 -6.16 -29.95
CA PRO A 145 -20.85 -5.96 -31.24
C PRO A 145 -19.74 -5.77 -32.27
N ALA A 146 -19.66 -6.73 -33.18
CA ALA A 146 -18.87 -6.61 -34.40
C ALA A 146 -19.61 -5.76 -35.44
N ALA A 147 -18.79 -5.01 -36.20
CA ALA A 147 -19.02 -4.43 -37.52
C ALA A 147 -20.01 -3.24 -37.61
N VAL A 148 -19.53 -2.09 -38.11
CA VAL A 148 -19.41 -1.84 -39.56
C VAL A 148 -18.57 -0.59 -39.84
N SER A 149 -17.59 -0.71 -40.73
CA SER A 149 -16.87 0.41 -41.33
C SER A 149 -17.67 0.98 -42.51
N PRO A 150 -17.85 2.30 -42.60
CA PRO A 150 -18.17 2.95 -43.87
C PRO A 150 -16.94 3.65 -44.46
N THR A 151 -16.53 3.10 -45.58
CA THR A 151 -15.84 3.67 -46.74
C THR A 151 -15.74 5.20 -46.82
N ALA A 152 -14.53 5.68 -47.07
CA ALA A 152 -14.22 7.05 -47.51
C ALA A 152 -14.69 7.32 -48.95
N PRO A 153 -14.98 8.58 -49.29
CA PRO A 153 -14.47 9.14 -50.54
C PRO A 153 -13.65 10.41 -50.32
N ALA A 154 -12.69 10.58 -51.21
CA ALA A 154 -11.72 11.67 -51.23
C ALA A 154 -12.26 12.95 -51.93
N ALA A 155 -11.55 14.05 -51.63
CA ALA A 155 -11.50 15.35 -52.33
C ALA A 155 -12.72 16.27 -52.14
N SER A 156 -12.63 17.60 -52.12
CA SER A 156 -11.61 18.49 -52.68
C SER A 156 -11.68 19.91 -52.10
N ARG A 157 -10.60 20.67 -52.31
CA ARG A 157 -10.35 22.08 -51.91
C ARG A 157 -11.42 23.07 -52.41
N LYS A 158 -11.73 24.08 -51.58
CA LYS A 158 -11.38 25.52 -51.77
C LYS A 158 -12.19 26.42 -50.82
N ALA A 159 -11.49 27.26 -50.04
CA ALA A 159 -11.93 28.60 -49.67
C ALA A 159 -11.76 29.53 -50.91
N PRO A 160 -12.44 30.68 -51.07
CA PRO A 160 -12.42 31.79 -50.10
C PRO A 160 -13.69 32.69 -50.00
N GLN A 161 -13.69 33.50 -48.94
CA GLN A 161 -14.15 34.90 -48.79
C GLN A 161 -15.35 35.43 -49.60
N ARG A 162 -16.33 35.99 -48.88
CA ARG A 162 -16.55 37.44 -48.84
C ARG A 162 -17.28 37.89 -47.57
#